data_AF-A0A2X3KUG7-F1
#
_entry.id   AF-A0A2X3KUG7-F1
#
_cell.length_a   1.000
_cell.length_b   1.000
_cell.length_c   1.000
_cell.angle_alpha   90.00
_cell.angle_beta   90.00
_cell.angle_gamma   90.00
#
_symmetry.space_group_name_H-M   'P 1'
#
loop_
_entity.id
_entity.type
_entity.pdbx_description
1 polymer ?
#
loop_
_entity_poly.entity_id
_entity_poly.type
_entity_poly.pdbx_seq_one_letter_code
_entity_poly.pdbx_strand_id
1 'polypeptide(L)' 'MSTYREDEQGNLILDDGTVIPEAERVKAEVYSRVVGYLRPVEQWNIGKQAEFADRKVFRLAPADDRTG' A
#
# COMPACT_ATOMS: atom_id res chain seq x y z
N MET A 1 6.67 -8.73 -4.32
CA MET A 1 5.38 -8.36 -3.71
C MET A 1 5.26 -9.26 -2.51
N SER A 2 5.46 -8.76 -1.29
CA SER A 2 5.39 -9.64 -0.11
C SER A 2 3.94 -10.12 0.01
N THR A 3 3.74 -11.42 -0.04
CA THR A 3 2.42 -12.01 0.11
C THR A 3 2.23 -12.40 1.56
N TYR A 4 1.06 -12.10 2.11
CA TYR A 4 0.66 -12.54 3.44
C TYR A 4 -0.75 -13.10 3.32
N ARG A 5 -1.12 -14.03 4.20
CA ARG A 5 -2.49 -14.52 4.33
C ARG A 5 -2.99 -14.28 5.75
N GLU A 6 -4.28 -14.02 5.88
CA GLU A 6 -4.94 -13.88 7.18
C GLU A 6 -5.72 -15.17 7.47
N ASP A 7 -5.63 -15.68 8.71
CA ASP A 7 -6.42 -16.84 9.14
C ASP A 7 -7.81 -16.45 9.68
N GLU A 8 -8.60 -17.44 10.08
CA GLU A 8 -9.96 -17.21 10.63
C GLU A 8 -9.97 -16.43 11.95
N GLN A 9 -8.82 -16.30 12.60
CA GLN A 9 -8.63 -15.61 13.88
C GLN A 9 -7.99 -14.22 13.70
N GLY A 10 -7.80 -13.76 12.46
CA GLY A 10 -7.23 -12.44 12.16
C GLY A 10 -5.69 -12.38 12.23
N ASN A 11 -5.01 -13.52 12.42
CA ASN A 11 -3.54 -13.55 12.48
C ASN A 11 -2.94 -13.48 11.08
N LEU A 12 -1.84 -12.74 10.94
CA LEU A 12 -1.09 -12.68 9.69
C LEU A 12 -0.08 -13.82 9.61
N ILE A 13 -0.10 -14.54 8.50
CA ILE A 13 0.86 -15.60 8.20
C ILE A 13 1.72 -15.14 7.03
N LEU A 14 3.01 -14.95 7.30
CA LEU A 14 4.01 -14.53 6.32
C LEU A 14 4.49 -15.70 5.46
N ASP A 15 5.16 -15.38 4.35
CA ASP A 15 5.70 -16.37 3.40
C ASP A 15 6.71 -17.35 4.04
N ASP A 16 7.42 -16.93 5.10
CA ASP A 16 8.38 -17.75 5.85
C ASP A 16 7.75 -18.60 6.96
N GLY A 17 6.41 -18.55 7.10
CA GLY A 17 5.66 -19.27 8.13
C GLY A 17 5.55 -18.54 9.47
N THR A 18 6.13 -17.36 9.61
CA THR A 18 5.97 -16.52 10.82
C THR A 18 4.49 -16.13 10.98
N VAL A 19 3.97 -16.28 12.20
CA VAL A 19 2.61 -15.89 12.56
C VAL A 19 2.66 -14.64 13.43
N ILE A 20 1.95 -13.58 13.04
CA ILE A 20 1.78 -12.35 13.80
C ILE A 20 0.34 -12.32 14.33
N PRO A 21 0.15 -12.43 15.66
CA PRO A 21 -1.18 -12.42 16.25
C PRO A 21 -1.94 -11.12 15.98
N GLU A 22 -3.27 -11.17 15.81
CA GLU A 22 -4.08 -9.97 15.59
C GLU A 22 -3.87 -8.91 16.68
N ALA A 23 -3.83 -9.34 17.94
CA ALA A 23 -3.68 -8.49 19.11
C ALA A 23 -2.34 -7.73 19.18
N GLU A 24 -1.32 -8.21 18.46
CA GLU A 24 0.01 -7.58 18.40
C GLU A 24 0.17 -6.68 17.16
N ARG A 25 -0.82 -6.66 16.25
CA ARG A 25 -0.77 -5.83 15.06
C ARG A 25 -0.95 -4.36 15.42
N VAL A 26 -0.09 -3.53 14.85
CA VAL A 26 -0.28 -2.08 14.84
C VAL A 26 -0.66 -1.67 13.42
N LYS A 27 -1.75 -0.92 13.29
CA LYS A 27 -2.17 -0.37 12.01
C LYS A 27 -1.12 0.63 11.52
N ALA A 28 -0.61 0.43 10.31
CA ALA A 28 0.27 1.40 9.68
C ALA A 28 -0.51 2.64 9.23
N GLU A 29 -0.05 3.81 9.64
CA GLU A 29 -0.58 5.06 9.12
C GLU A 29 -0.06 5.31 7.71
N VAL A 30 -0.97 5.45 6.75
CA VAL A 30 -0.62 5.68 5.34
C VAL A 30 -0.75 7.17 5.03
N TYR A 31 0.34 7.78 4.56
CA TYR A 31 0.38 9.17 4.13
C TYR A 31 0.57 9.27 2.63
N SER A 32 -0.05 10.27 2.01
CA SER A 32 0.15 10.57 0.59
C SER A 32 0.32 12.08 0.36
N ARG A 33 1.07 12.42 -0.69
CA ARG A 33 1.35 13.80 -1.07
C ARG A 33 0.18 14.35 -1.89
N VAL A 34 -0.34 15.50 -1.45
CA VAL A 34 -1.45 16.19 -2.15
C VAL A 34 -0.88 17.31 -3.03
N VAL A 35 -0.91 18.56 -2.56
CA VAL A 35 -0.39 19.75 -3.27
C VAL A 35 0.77 20.36 -2.50
N GLY A 36 1.85 19.60 -2.35
CA GLY A 36 3.09 20.07 -1.71
C GLY A 36 3.29 19.66 -0.25
N TYR A 37 2.35 18.93 0.37
CA TYR A 37 2.50 18.39 1.73
C TYR A 37 1.91 16.97 1.87
N LEU A 38 2.28 16.29 2.95
CA LEU A 38 1.77 14.96 3.30
C LEU A 38 0.49 15.06 4.14
N ARG A 39 -0.52 14.27 3.80
CA ARG A 39 -1.77 14.15 4.56
C ARG A 39 -2.07 12.67 4.82
N PRO A 40 -2.57 12.28 6.02
CA PRO A 40 -3.04 10.93 6.26
C PRO A 40 -4.16 10.58 5.27
N VAL A 41 -4.05 9.42 4.62
CA VAL A 41 -5.05 8.93 3.66
C VAL A 41 -6.37 8.66 4.35
N GLU A 42 -6.35 8.26 5.62
CA GLU A 42 -7.55 8.02 6.43
C GLU A 42 -8.43 9.26 6.59
N GLN A 43 -7.87 10.46 6.44
CA GLN A 43 -8.59 11.72 6.56
C GLN A 43 -9.18 12.24 5.24
N TRP A 44 -9.14 11.43 4.17
CA TRP A 44 -9.62 11.86 2.85
C TRP A 44 -11.14 11.79 2.75
N ASN A 45 -11.74 12.88 2.31
CA ASN A 45 -13.17 12.91 1.95
C ASN A 45 -13.40 12.27 0.57
N ILE A 46 -14.67 12.04 0.22
CA ILE A 46 -15.09 11.42 -1.04
C ILE A 46 -14.49 12.13 -2.26
N GLY A 47 -14.47 13.46 -2.27
CA GLY A 47 -13.92 14.24 -3.38
C GLY A 47 -12.41 14.03 -3.58
N LYS A 48 -11.63 13.88 -2.50
CA LYS A 48 -10.19 13.61 -2.59
C LYS A 48 -9.88 12.18 -3.01
N GLN A 49 -10.71 11.22 -2.61
CA GLN A 49 -10.59 9.85 -3.10
C GLN A 49 -10.83 9.78 -4.62
N ALA A 50 -11.87 10.49 -5.11
CA ALA A 50 -12.15 10.59 -6.54
C ALA A 50 -11.01 11.28 -7.30
N GLU A 51 -10.54 12.45 -6.83
CA GLU A 51 -9.39 13.15 -7.43
C GLU A 51 -8.14 12.24 -7.51
N PHE A 52 -7.86 11.48 -6.45
CA PHE A 52 -6.70 10.59 -6.42
C PHE A 52 -6.85 9.44 -7.42
N ALA A 53 -8.06 8.87 -7.56
CA ALA A 53 -8.35 7.82 -8.54
C ALA A 53 -8.15 8.31 -9.99
N ASP A 54 -8.40 9.59 -10.26
CA ASP A 54 -8.20 10.20 -11.58
C ASP A 54 -6.73 10.54 -11.89
N ARG A 55 -5.80 10.40 -10.92
CA ARG A 55 -4.38 10.71 -11.13
C ARG A 55 -3.74 9.73 -12.12
N LYS A 56 -3.02 10.28 -13.09
CA LYS A 56 -2.22 9.49 -14.04
C LYS A 56 -0.84 9.22 -13.47
N VAL A 57 -0.48 7.95 -13.35
CA VAL A 57 0.87 7.53 -12.98
C VAL A 57 1.75 7.45 -14.22
N PHE A 58 2.96 7.97 -14.12
CA PHE A 58 3.99 7.73 -15.12
C PHE A 58 4.53 6.31 -14.93
N ARG A 59 4.45 5.48 -15.97
CA ARG A 59 5.10 4.17 -16.01
C ARG A 59 6.40 4.31 -16.78
N LEU A 60 7.52 3.97 -16.15
CA LEU A 60 8.76 3.78 -16.88
C LEU A 60 8.56 2.62 -17.86
N ALA A 61 9.01 2.80 -19.10
CA ALA A 61 9.09 1.68 -20.03
C ALA A 61 9.99 0.60 -19.40
N PRO A 62 9.66 -0.69 -19.56
CA PRO A 62 10.59 -1.75 -19.16
C PRO A 62 11.93 -1.49 -19.86
N ALA A 63 13.03 -1.62 -19.12
CA ALA A 63 14.36 -1.47 -19.69
C ALA A 63 14.47 -2.39 -20.92
N ASP A 64 14.77 -1.81 -22.07
CA ASP A 64 15.01 -2.58 -23.28
C ASP A 64 16.33 -3.33 -23.08
N ASP A 65 16.26 -4.65 -22.93
CA ASP A 65 17.40 -5.56 -22.71
C ASP A 65 18.28 -5.72 -23.98
N ARG A 66 18.37 -4.67 -24.80
CA ARG A 66 19.11 -4.65 -26.08
C ARG A 66 20.48 -3.99 -25.95
N THR A 67 20.98 -3.79 -24.74
CA THR A 67 22.38 -3.38 -24.53
C THR A 67 23.19 -4.63 -24.20
N GLY A 68 23.43 -5.44 -25.24
CA GLY A 68 24.47 -6.45 -25.26
C GLY A 68 25.81 -5.86 -25.68
#